data_AF-A0A1G8PUE7-F1
#
_entry.id   AF-A0A1G8PUE7-F1
#
_cell.length_a   1.000
_cell.length_b   1.000
_cell.length_c   1.000
_cell.angle_alpha   90.00
_cell.angle_beta   90.00
_cell.angle_gamma   90.00
#
_symmetry.space_group_name_H-M   'P 1'
#
loop_
_entity.id
_entity.type
_entity.pdbx_description
1 polymer ?
#
loop_
_entity_poly.entity_id
_entity_poly.type
_entity_poly.pdbx_seq_one_letter_code
_entity_poly.pdbx_strand_id
1 'polypeptide(L)'
;MPLVSVKLTDGSFTREEKHAMAKDLTEVMVKYEGSEAFREVVWVMIEELPSDCWYIAGRPFSGAGSIMQNLANSKKIFEMIDGNPTSKSEFSRALPVKKIYKP
;
A
#
# COMPACT_ATOMS: atom_id res chain seq x y z
N MET A 1 0.06 -2.56 24.68
CA MET A 1 -0.74 -3.60 24.01
C MET A 1 -0.83 -3.21 22.55
N PRO A 2 0.01 -3.79 21.69
CA PRO A 2 0.09 -3.41 20.29
C PRO A 2 -1.08 -3.98 19.48
N LEU A 3 -1.60 -3.16 18.56
CA LEU A 3 -2.57 -3.57 17.55
C LEU A 3 -1.95 -3.37 16.17
N VAL A 4 -1.93 -4.43 15.38
CA VAL A 4 -1.59 -4.40 13.96
C VAL A 4 -2.87 -4.56 13.16
N SER A 5 -3.20 -3.55 12.36
CA SER A 5 -4.32 -3.61 11.40
C SER A 5 -3.76 -3.77 9.98
N VAL A 6 -4.22 -4.81 9.30
CA VAL A 6 -3.88 -5.11 7.91
C VAL A 6 -5.14 -4.95 7.08
N LYS A 7 -5.11 -4.05 6.09
CA LYS A 7 -6.20 -3.88 5.13
C LYS A 7 -5.82 -4.46 3.79
N LEU A 8 -6.65 -5.38 3.31
CA LEU A 8 -6.42 -6.15 2.09
C LEU A 8 -7.58 -5.97 1.13
N THR A 9 -7.30 -6.16 -0.15
CA THR A 9 -8.33 -6.40 -1.14
C THR A 9 -8.88 -7.81 -1.02
N ASP A 10 -10.19 -7.96 -1.16
CA ASP A 10 -10.86 -9.26 -1.14
C ASP A 10 -10.23 -10.24 -2.16
N GLY A 11 -10.10 -11.50 -1.75
CA GLY A 11 -9.52 -12.58 -2.55
C GLY A 11 -8.03 -12.45 -2.87
N SER A 12 -7.31 -11.49 -2.26
CA SER A 12 -5.87 -11.29 -2.54
C SER A 12 -4.96 -12.28 -1.83
N PHE A 13 -5.45 -12.88 -0.73
CA PHE A 13 -4.73 -13.88 0.03
C PHE A 13 -5.68 -15.02 0.40
N THR A 14 -5.15 -16.24 0.39
CA THR A 14 -5.83 -17.42 0.90
C THR A 14 -6.04 -17.32 2.41
N ARG A 15 -6.91 -18.18 2.95
CA ARG A 15 -7.15 -18.25 4.39
C ARG A 15 -5.86 -18.62 5.14
N GLU A 16 -5.11 -19.58 4.60
CA GLU A 16 -3.88 -20.10 5.17
C GLU A 16 -2.80 -19.01 5.21
N GLU A 17 -2.66 -18.23 4.13
CA GLU A 17 -1.74 -17.09 4.08
C GLU A 17 -2.10 -16.00 5.09
N LYS A 18 -3.39 -15.71 5.31
CA LYS A 18 -3.82 -14.75 6.34
C LYS A 18 -3.47 -15.22 7.76
N HIS A 19 -3.63 -16.51 8.05
CA HIS A 19 -3.24 -17.08 9.35
C HIS A 19 -1.71 -17.07 9.55
N ALA A 20 -0.94 -17.41 8.51
CA ALA A 20 0.52 -17.32 8.54
C ALA A 20 0.98 -15.86 8.76
N MET A 21 0.38 -14.91 8.05
CA MET A 21 0.65 -13.47 8.20
C MET A 21 0.39 -12.99 9.63
N ALA A 22 -0.74 -13.38 10.25
CA ALA A 22 -1.03 -12.99 11.63
C ALA A 22 0.00 -13.53 12.63
N LYS A 23 0.47 -14.77 12.42
CA LYS A 23 1.55 -15.36 13.21
C LYS A 23 2.85 -14.57 13.05
N ASP A 24 3.27 -14.32 11.81
CA ASP A 24 4.53 -13.63 11.53
C ASP A 24 4.55 -12.19 12.06
N LEU A 25 3.43 -11.46 11.93
CA LEU A 25 3.27 -10.13 12.51
C LEU A 25 3.35 -10.14 14.04
N THR A 26 2.84 -11.21 14.68
CA THR A 26 2.97 -11.38 16.13
C THR A 26 4.43 -11.56 16.54
N GLU A 27 5.20 -12.38 15.81
CA GLU A 27 6.64 -12.54 16.07
C GLU A 27 7.41 -11.22 15.94
N VAL A 28 7.06 -10.41 14.93
CA VAL A 28 7.64 -9.07 14.76
C VAL A 28 7.35 -8.20 15.98
N MET A 29 6.12 -8.18 16.47
CA MET A 29 5.79 -7.38 17.65
C MET A 29 6.51 -7.86 18.90
N VAL A 30 6.51 -9.17 19.18
CA VAL A 30 7.21 -9.73 20.36
C VAL A 30 8.70 -9.40 20.34
N LYS A 31 9.34 -9.45 19.16
CA LYS A 31 10.74 -9.05 18.99
C LYS A 31 11.01 -7.60 19.45
N TYR A 32 10.12 -6.66 19.11
CA TYR A 32 10.30 -5.24 19.46
C TYR A 32 9.81 -4.90 20.88
N GLU A 33 8.81 -5.63 21.39
CA GLU A 33 8.38 -5.54 22.79
C GLU A 33 9.45 -6.10 23.76
N GLY A 34 10.38 -6.93 23.25
CA GLY A 34 11.56 -7.40 23.98
C GLY A 34 11.27 -8.47 25.04
N SER A 35 10.05 -9.01 25.09
CA SER A 35 9.66 -10.06 26.03
C SER A 35 8.50 -10.89 25.50
N GLU A 36 8.58 -12.21 25.66
CA GLU A 36 7.50 -13.16 25.34
C GLU A 36 6.25 -12.95 26.20
N ALA A 37 6.37 -12.30 27.35
CA ALA A 37 5.22 -11.98 28.20
C ALA A 37 4.17 -11.11 27.48
N PHE A 38 4.56 -10.38 26.43
CA PHE A 38 3.66 -9.53 25.67
C PHE A 38 2.90 -10.25 24.55
N ARG A 39 3.25 -11.50 24.22
CA ARG A 39 2.62 -12.26 23.11
C ARG A 39 1.10 -12.35 23.25
N GLU A 40 0.63 -12.64 24.46
CA GLU A 40 -0.80 -12.78 24.77
C GLU A 40 -1.60 -11.48 24.63
N VAL A 41 -0.91 -10.34 24.46
CA VAL A 41 -1.53 -9.02 24.30
C VAL A 41 -1.24 -8.35 22.95
N VAL A 42 -0.61 -9.07 22.02
CA VAL A 42 -0.45 -8.64 20.63
C VAL A 42 -1.71 -8.96 19.86
N TRP A 43 -2.34 -7.93 19.26
CA TRP A 43 -3.53 -8.11 18.46
C TRP A 43 -3.21 -7.90 16.98
N VAL A 44 -3.69 -8.82 16.14
CA VAL A 44 -3.62 -8.68 14.68
C VAL A 44 -5.04 -8.76 14.12
N MET A 45 -5.43 -7.71 13.40
CA MET A 45 -6.72 -7.62 12.73
C MET A 45 -6.49 -7.54 11.22
N ILE A 46 -7.07 -8.48 10.47
CA ILE A 46 -7.00 -8.52 9.01
C ILE A 46 -8.40 -8.23 8.47
N GLU A 47 -8.53 -7.14 7.71
CA GLU A 47 -9.77 -6.68 7.10
C GLU A 47 -9.67 -6.80 5.57
N GLU A 48 -10.56 -7.57 4.97
CA GLU A 48 -10.72 -7.63 3.51
C GLU A 48 -11.84 -6.71 3.06
N LEU A 49 -11.52 -5.79 2.15
CA LEU A 49 -12.47 -4.88 1.55
C LEU A 49 -12.66 -5.22 0.06
N PRO A 50 -13.89 -5.15 -0.47
CA PRO A 50 -14.16 -5.36 -1.88
C PRO A 50 -13.30 -4.47 -2.79
N SER A 51 -12.95 -4.98 -3.98
CA SER A 51 -12.01 -4.30 -4.90
C SER A 51 -12.47 -2.92 -5.37
N ASP A 52 -13.77 -2.65 -5.42
CA ASP A 52 -14.36 -1.34 -5.77
C ASP A 52 -14.18 -0.26 -4.69
N CYS A 53 -13.68 -0.65 -3.50
CA CYS A 53 -13.28 0.26 -2.44
C CYS A 53 -11.82 0.73 -2.57
N TRP A 54 -11.07 0.21 -3.55
CA TRP A 54 -9.64 0.48 -3.71
C TRP A 54 -9.35 1.28 -4.98
N TYR A 55 -8.59 2.35 -4.82
CA TYR A 55 -8.19 3.23 -5.92
C TYR A 55 -6.69 3.55 -5.85
N ILE A 56 -5.99 3.40 -6.97
CA ILE A 56 -4.57 3.79 -7.10
C ILE A 56 -4.47 4.88 -8.16
N ALA A 57 -3.91 6.03 -7.77
CA ALA A 57 -3.82 7.22 -8.62
C ALA A 57 -5.16 7.61 -9.27
N GLY A 58 -6.25 7.52 -8.50
CA GLY A 58 -7.61 7.87 -8.92
C GLY A 58 -8.30 6.84 -9.84
N ARG A 59 -7.73 5.64 -10.02
CA ARG A 59 -8.30 4.57 -10.86
C ARG A 59 -8.70 3.38 -10.02
N PRO A 60 -9.79 2.67 -10.35
CA PRO A 60 -10.17 1.42 -9.66
C PRO A 60 -9.02 0.42 -9.67
N PHE A 61 -8.79 -0.25 -8.55
CA PHE A 61 -7.82 -1.33 -8.45
C PHE A 61 -8.49 -2.66 -8.77
N SER A 62 -7.94 -3.38 -9.77
CA SER A 62 -8.48 -4.66 -10.24
C SER A 62 -7.56 -5.83 -9.91
N GLY A 63 -6.90 -5.80 -8.74
CA GLY A 63 -5.96 -6.83 -8.32
C GLY A 63 -4.68 -6.86 -9.16
N ALA A 64 -4.08 -8.06 -9.25
CA ALA A 64 -2.82 -8.30 -9.96
C ALA A 64 -2.84 -7.83 -11.43
N GLY A 65 -3.99 -7.90 -12.10
CA GLY A 65 -4.14 -7.43 -13.48
C GLY A 65 -3.86 -5.93 -13.67
N SER A 66 -3.99 -5.13 -12.62
CA SER A 66 -3.69 -3.68 -12.67
C SER A 66 -2.21 -3.34 -12.48
N ILE A 67 -1.39 -4.28 -11.99
CA ILE A 67 0.01 -4.02 -11.58
C ILE A 67 0.84 -3.57 -12.78
N MET A 68 0.82 -4.30 -13.89
CA MET A 68 1.62 -3.95 -15.07
C MET A 68 1.23 -2.58 -15.64
N GLN A 69 -0.06 -2.26 -15.68
CA GLN A 69 -0.52 -0.94 -16.13
C GLN A 69 -0.05 0.18 -15.19
N ASN A 70 -0.08 -0.04 -13.87
CA ASN A 70 0.41 0.92 -12.88
C ASN A 70 1.92 1.12 -13.01
N LEU A 71 2.70 0.05 -13.18
CA LEU A 71 4.15 0.13 -13.40
C LEU A 71 4.48 0.87 -14.70
N ALA A 72 3.76 0.57 -15.79
CA ALA A 72 3.92 1.28 -17.06
C ALA A 72 3.61 2.79 -16.92
N ASN A 73 2.56 3.15 -16.17
CA ASN A 73 2.22 4.54 -15.88
C ASN A 73 3.32 5.23 -15.07
N SER A 74 3.85 4.57 -14.02
CA SER A 74 4.97 5.10 -13.22
C SER A 74 6.22 5.32 -14.06
N LYS A 75 6.57 4.36 -14.93
CA LYS A 75 7.69 4.50 -15.88
C LYS A 75 7.48 5.70 -16.79
N LYS A 76 6.29 5.86 -17.37
CA LYS A 76 5.97 6.99 -18.24
C LYS A 76 6.09 8.33 -17.51
N ILE A 77 5.65 8.43 -16.26
CA ILE A 77 5.80 9.65 -15.44
C ILE A 77 7.28 9.91 -15.15
N PHE A 78 8.05 8.88 -14.80
CA PHE A 78 9.49 8.99 -14.58
C PHE A 78 10.22 9.51 -15.83
N GLU A 79 9.92 8.96 -17.00
CA GLU A 79 10.52 9.39 -18.28
C GLU A 79 10.13 10.82 -18.71
N MET A 80 9.06 11.39 -18.15
CA MET A 80 8.63 12.77 -18.42
C MET A 80 9.34 13.81 -17.55
N ILE A 81 10.03 13.40 -16.49
CA ILE A 81 10.69 14.31 -15.55
C ILE A 81 12.11 14.56 -16.02
N ASP A 82 12.41 15.80 -16.39
CA ASP A 82 13.77 16.21 -16.68
C ASP A 82 14.58 16.43 -15.38
N GLY A 83 15.78 15.83 -15.34
CA GLY A 83 16.68 15.92 -14.19
C GLY A 83 16.28 15.01 -13.01
N ASN A 84 16.73 15.35 -11.81
CA ASN A 84 16.45 14.59 -10.59
C ASN A 84 15.93 15.53 -9.49
N PRO A 85 14.69 16.04 -9.59
CA PRO A 85 14.12 16.94 -8.61
C PRO A 85 14.09 16.30 -7.22
N THR A 86 14.47 17.06 -6.20
CA THR A 86 14.51 16.62 -4.79
C THR A 86 13.55 17.40 -3.90
N SER A 87 12.91 18.45 -4.44
CA SER A 87 11.93 19.26 -3.73
C SER A 87 10.61 19.37 -4.48
N LYS A 88 9.52 19.60 -3.74
CA LYS A 88 8.18 19.82 -4.31
C LYS A 88 8.15 20.96 -5.35
N SER A 89 8.91 22.03 -5.13
CA SER A 89 9.06 23.16 -6.05
C SER A 89 9.68 22.72 -7.38
N GLU A 90 10.72 21.89 -7.32
CA GLU A 90 11.37 21.35 -8.52
C GLU A 90 10.44 20.40 -9.27
N PHE A 91 9.76 19.48 -8.57
CA PHE A 91 8.75 18.60 -9.19
C PHE A 91 7.62 19.39 -9.87
N SER A 92 7.14 20.46 -9.23
CA SER A 92 6.07 21.30 -9.81
C SER A 92 6.51 22.03 -11.09
N ARG A 93 7.81 22.32 -11.23
CA ARG A 93 8.40 22.92 -12.44
C ARG A 93 8.70 21.87 -13.51
N ALA A 94 9.26 20.72 -13.11
CA ALA A 94 9.64 19.64 -14.01
C ALA A 94 8.43 18.93 -14.63
N LEU A 95 7.35 18.74 -13.85
CA LEU A 95 6.12 18.13 -14.32
C LEU A 95 4.90 18.86 -13.74
N PRO A 96 4.49 19.99 -14.34
CA PRO A 96 3.39 20.81 -13.81
C PRO A 96 2.05 20.08 -13.88
N VAL A 97 1.16 20.41 -12.94
CA VAL A 97 -0.22 19.90 -12.92
C VAL A 97 -0.90 20.25 -14.24
N LYS A 98 -1.48 19.25 -14.91
CA LYS A 98 -2.35 19.51 -16.06
C LYS A 98 -3.53 20.35 -15.58
N LYS A 99 -3.74 21.54 -16.16
CA LYS A 99 -4.95 22.33 -15.92
C LYS A 99 -6.16 21.56 -16.45
N ILE A 100 -6.76 20.73 -15.60
CA ILE A 100 -8.06 20.14 -15.86
C ILE A 100 -9.08 21.13 -15.30
N TYR A 101 -9.50 22.07 -16.14
CA TYR A 101 -10.71 22.84 -15.90
C TYR A 101 -11.42 23.07 -17.23
N LYS A 102 -12.59 22.46 -17.36
CA LYS A 102 -13.77 23.13 -17.88
C LYS A 102 -14.99 22.64 -17.08
N PRO A 103 -15.92 23.56 -16.75
CA PRO A 103 -17.14 23.24 -16.01
C PRO A 103 -18.01 22.23 -16.75
#